data_AF-A0A5K1CD85-F1
#
_entry.id   AF-A0A5K1CD85-F1
#
_cell.length_a   1.000
_cell.length_b   1.000
_cell.length_c   1.000
_cell.angle_alpha   90.00
_cell.angle_beta   90.00
_cell.angle_gamma   90.00
#
_symmetry.space_group_name_H-M   'P 1'
#
loop_
_entity.id
_entity.type
_entity.pdbx_description
1 polymer ?
#
loop_
_entity_poly.entity_id
_entity_poly.type
_entity_poly.pdbx_seq_one_letter_code
_entity_poly.pdbx_strand_id
1 'polypeptide(L)'
;AGRLENVVGWYHSHPGYGCWLSGIDVSTQMLNQQFQEPFLAVVIDPTRTVSAGKVEIGAFRTYPQGYKPPDEPVSEYQTIPLNKIEDFGVHCKQ
;
A
#
# COMPACT_ATOMS: atom_id res chain seq x y z
N ALA A 1 -17.95 -25.20 -14.99
CA ALA A 1 -17.07 -24.09 -15.39
C ALA A 1 -17.56 -22.82 -14.71
N GLY A 2 -16.69 -22.11 -14.00
CA GLY A 2 -16.99 -20.83 -13.33
C GLY A 2 -15.86 -20.44 -12.35
N ARG A 3 -15.60 -19.14 -12.21
CA ARG A 3 -14.82 -18.58 -11.09
C ARG A 3 -15.83 -18.24 -9.98
N LEU A 4 -15.63 -18.79 -8.79
CA LEU A 4 -16.53 -18.62 -7.64
C LEU A 4 -16.04 -17.52 -6.70
N GLU A 5 -14.83 -17.03 -6.92
CA GLU A 5 -14.15 -16.03 -6.11
C GLU A 5 -14.75 -14.64 -6.34
N ASN A 6 -14.99 -13.93 -5.24
CA ASN A 6 -15.40 -12.54 -5.25
C ASN A 6 -14.20 -11.60 -5.39
N VAL A 7 -14.47 -10.34 -5.73
CA VAL A 7 -13.47 -9.28 -5.64
C VAL A 7 -13.12 -9.04 -4.17
N VAL A 8 -11.82 -9.01 -3.85
CA VAL A 8 -11.30 -8.83 -2.47
C VAL A 8 -10.29 -7.69 -2.37
N GLY A 9 -10.01 -6.98 -3.47
CA GLY A 9 -8.96 -5.97 -3.48
C GLY A 9 -8.54 -5.53 -4.88
N TRP A 10 -7.45 -4.77 -4.88
CA TRP A 10 -6.79 -4.25 -6.07
C TRP A 10 -5.28 -4.31 -5.89
N TYR A 11 -4.54 -4.25 -6.99
CA TYR A 11 -3.09 -4.17 -6.97
C TYR A 11 -2.57 -3.16 -7.99
N HIS A 12 -1.43 -2.56 -7.69
CA HIS A 12 -0.70 -1.70 -8.61
C HIS A 12 0.82 -1.79 -8.38
N SER A 13 1.58 -1.20 -9.30
CA SER A 13 3.04 -1.22 -9.24
C SER A 13 3.63 0.11 -8.84
N HIS A 14 4.70 0.08 -8.05
CA HIS A 14 5.57 1.22 -7.73
C HIS A 14 7.00 0.92 -8.23
N PRO A 15 7.34 1.20 -9.50
CA PRO A 15 8.64 0.80 -10.05
C PRO A 15 9.82 1.61 -9.49
N GLY A 16 10.62 1.00 -8.61
CA GLY A 16 11.89 1.55 -8.12
C GLY A 16 11.80 2.37 -6.83
N TYR A 17 10.61 2.59 -6.26
CA TYR A 17 10.43 3.46 -5.10
C TYR A 17 9.75 2.80 -3.88
N GLY A 18 9.74 1.47 -3.84
CA GLY A 18 9.28 0.68 -2.69
C GLY A 18 7.78 0.40 -2.72
N CYS A 19 7.31 -0.39 -1.76
CA CYS A 19 5.91 -0.77 -1.62
C CYS A 19 5.29 -0.01 -0.46
N TRP A 20 4.45 0.97 -0.75
CA TRP A 20 3.72 1.81 0.22
C TRP A 20 2.51 2.45 -0.48
N LEU A 21 1.60 3.08 0.26
CA LEU A 21 0.47 3.80 -0.32
C LEU A 21 0.76 5.30 -0.40
N SER A 22 0.72 5.88 -1.60
CA SER A 22 0.70 7.34 -1.79
C SER A 22 -0.58 7.97 -1.26
N GLY A 23 -0.66 9.30 -1.16
CA GLY A 23 -1.91 9.98 -0.77
C GLY A 23 -3.10 9.65 -1.68
N ILE A 24 -2.85 9.44 -2.98
CA ILE A 24 -3.87 8.99 -3.95
C ILE A 24 -4.29 7.55 -3.65
N ASP A 25 -3.33 6.67 -3.36
CA ASP A 25 -3.60 5.27 -3.04
C ASP A 25 -4.38 5.13 -1.74
N VAL A 26 -4.02 5.90 -0.70
CA VAL A 26 -4.75 5.96 0.58
C VAL A 26 -6.19 6.41 0.35
N SER A 27 -6.40 7.51 -0.38
CA SER A 27 -7.76 8.00 -0.67
C SER A 27 -8.60 6.96 -1.43
N THR A 28 -7.98 6.27 -2.39
CA THR A 28 -8.63 5.20 -3.17
C THR A 28 -8.96 4.00 -2.29
N GLN A 29 -8.03 3.57 -1.44
CA GLN A 29 -8.22 2.44 -0.56
C GLN A 29 -9.26 2.72 0.54
N MET A 30 -9.30 3.93 1.08
CA MET A 30 -10.35 4.36 2.02
C MET A 30 -11.74 4.27 1.37
N LEU A 31 -11.88 4.78 0.14
CA LEU A 31 -13.13 4.69 -0.61
C LEU A 31 -13.56 3.24 -0.84
N ASN A 32 -12.62 2.39 -1.27
CA ASN A 32 -12.90 0.97 -1.50
C ASN A 32 -13.27 0.23 -0.21
N GLN A 33 -12.58 0.48 0.91
CA GLN A 33 -12.94 -0.09 2.22
C GLN A 33 -14.28 0.43 2.76
N GLN A 34 -14.75 1.60 2.32
CA GLN A 34 -16.07 2.11 2.72
C GLN A 34 -17.21 1.41 1.98
N PHE A 35 -17.02 1.06 0.70
CA PHE A 35 -18.11 0.59 -0.17
C PHE A 35 -18.00 -0.87 -0.63
N GLN A 36 -16.82 -1.51 -0.51
CA GLN A 36 -16.54 -2.85 -1.03
C GLN A 36 -15.87 -3.77 0.00
N GLU A 37 -16.05 -3.48 1.30
CA GLU A 37 -15.44 -4.28 2.37
C GLU A 37 -15.88 -5.77 2.30
N PRO A 38 -14.97 -6.74 2.46
CA PRO A 38 -13.53 -6.61 2.74
C PRO A 38 -12.69 -6.27 1.49
N PHE A 39 -11.83 -5.25 1.61
CA PHE A 39 -10.95 -4.82 0.51
C PHE A 39 -9.47 -4.63 0.92
N LEU A 40 -8.55 -5.03 0.06
CA LEU A 40 -7.09 -4.95 0.27
C LEU A 40 -6.39 -4.22 -0.89
N ALA A 41 -5.39 -3.39 -0.59
CA ALA A 41 -4.47 -2.83 -1.59
C ALA A 41 -3.15 -3.61 -1.59
N VAL A 42 -2.70 -4.06 -2.76
CA VAL A 42 -1.38 -4.69 -2.92
C VAL A 42 -0.47 -3.82 -3.78
N VAL A 43 0.73 -3.54 -3.30
CA VAL A 43 1.75 -2.78 -4.04
C VAL A 43 2.92 -3.69 -4.35
N ILE A 44 3.40 -3.65 -5.59
CA ILE A 44 4.53 -4.46 -6.07
C ILE A 44 5.60 -3.55 -6.66
N ASP A 45 6.86 -3.72 -6.26
CA ASP A 45 8.01 -3.06 -6.90
C ASP A 45 8.78 -4.07 -7.78
N PRO A 46 8.47 -4.13 -9.09
CA PRO A 46 9.14 -5.08 -9.99
C PRO A 46 10.62 -4.73 -10.20
N THR A 47 10.98 -3.44 -10.17
CA THR A 47 12.35 -2.99 -10.39
C THR A 47 13.26 -3.42 -9.24
N ARG A 48 12.81 -3.24 -8.00
CA ARG A 48 13.54 -3.73 -6.83
C ARG A 48 13.52 -5.24 -6.73
N THR A 49 12.44 -5.89 -7.13
CA THR A 49 12.38 -7.36 -7.18
C THR A 49 13.51 -7.94 -8.03
N VAL A 50 13.70 -7.39 -9.24
CA VAL A 50 14.80 -7.79 -10.13
C VAL A 50 16.16 -7.44 -9.54
N SER A 51 16.30 -6.24 -8.96
CA SER A 51 17.60 -5.72 -8.50
C SER A 51 18.09 -6.38 -7.21
N ALA A 52 17.18 -6.73 -6.29
CA ALA A 52 17.49 -7.33 -5.00
C ALA A 52 17.46 -8.87 -5.03
N GLY A 53 16.89 -9.48 -6.08
CA GLY A 53 16.69 -10.93 -6.16
C GLY A 53 15.68 -11.47 -5.14
N LYS A 54 14.86 -10.60 -4.54
CA LYS A 54 13.84 -10.90 -3.54
C LYS A 54 12.53 -10.26 -3.98
N VAL A 55 11.40 -10.95 -3.80
CA VAL A 55 10.09 -10.38 -4.13
C VAL A 55 9.80 -9.17 -3.23
N GLU A 56 9.59 -8.02 -3.86
CA GLU A 56 9.21 -6.76 -3.21
C GLU A 56 7.71 -6.54 -3.41
N ILE A 57 6.95 -6.86 -2.37
CA ILE A 57 5.50 -6.81 -2.33
C ILE A 57 5.03 -6.37 -0.94
N GLY A 58 4.02 -5.50 -0.90
CA GLY A 58 3.35 -5.07 0.32
C GLY A 58 1.84 -5.19 0.20
N ALA A 59 1.17 -5.51 1.30
CA ALA A 59 -0.28 -5.58 1.40
C ALA A 59 -0.76 -4.62 2.50
N PHE A 60 -1.70 -3.75 2.15
CA PHE A 60 -2.07 -2.59 2.96
C PHE A 60 -3.57 -2.46 3.11
N ARG A 61 -3.96 -1.96 4.28
CA ARG A 61 -5.29 -1.43 4.59
C ARG A 61 -5.11 -0.08 5.24
N THR A 62 -6.03 0.84 4.95
CA THR A 62 -6.06 2.16 5.60
C THR A 62 -6.85 2.05 6.90
N TYR A 63 -6.45 2.83 7.89
CA TYR A 63 -7.22 3.05 9.10
C TYR A 63 -8.51 3.82 8.79
N PRO A 64 -9.59 3.58 9.56
CA PRO A 64 -10.80 4.39 9.44
C PRO A 64 -10.54 5.86 9.78
N GLN A 65 -11.32 6.75 9.17
CA GLN A 65 -11.23 8.19 9.47
C GLN A 65 -11.40 8.45 10.97
N GLY A 66 -10.45 9.20 11.55
CA GLY A 66 -10.45 9.56 12.98
C GLY A 66 -9.80 8.54 13.90
N TYR A 67 -9.47 7.33 13.41
CA TYR A 67 -8.65 6.40 14.17
C TYR A 67 -7.20 6.89 14.23
N LYS A 68 -6.57 6.76 15.40
CA LYS A 68 -5.15 7.04 15.60
C LYS A 68 -4.47 5.74 16.02
N PRO A 69 -3.56 5.18 15.20
CA PRO A 69 -2.81 4.01 15.62
C PRO A 69 -1.94 4.37 16.84
N PRO A 70 -1.60 3.39 17.70
CA PRO A 70 -0.58 3.57 18.72
C PRO A 70 0.74 4.02 18.06
N ASP A 71 1.61 4.72 18.80
CA ASP A 71 2.94 5.09 18.32
C ASP A 71 3.84 3.87 18.23
N GLU A 72 3.62 3.08 17.19
CA GLU A 72 4.48 1.97 16.78
C GLU A 72 5.50 2.48 15.76
N PRO A 73 6.72 1.90 15.77
CA PRO A 73 7.69 2.16 14.73
C PRO A 73 7.11 1.76 13.38
N VAL A 74 7.36 2.58 12.34
CA VAL A 74 6.98 2.25 10.96
C VAL A 74 7.59 0.89 10.62
N SER A 75 6.72 -0.09 10.36
CA SER A 75 7.10 -1.47 10.12
C SER A 75 7.82 -1.56 8.77
N GLU A 76 9.09 -1.96 8.82
CA GLU A 76 10.06 -2.07 7.72
C GLU A 76 10.50 -0.76 7.06
N TYR A 77 11.78 -0.42 7.30
CA TYR A 77 12.45 0.66 6.59
C TYR A 77 12.68 0.26 5.13
N GLN A 78 12.06 0.98 4.21
CA GLN A 78 12.38 0.93 2.79
C GLN A 78 13.06 2.23 2.38
N THR A 79 14.08 2.17 1.54
CA THR A 79 14.68 3.38 0.96
C THR A 79 13.66 4.03 0.05
N ILE A 80 13.17 5.23 0.36
CA ILE A 80 12.23 5.96 -0.49
C ILE A 80 12.98 7.11 -1.17
N PRO A 81 12.86 7.28 -2.51
CA PRO A 81 13.48 8.41 -3.20
C PRO A 81 13.07 9.76 -2.62
N LEU A 82 13.98 10.74 -2.65
CA LEU A 82 13.76 12.08 -2.06
C LEU A 82 12.54 12.79 -2.66
N ASN A 83 12.21 12.56 -3.93
CA ASN A 83 11.02 13.14 -4.58
C ASN A 83 9.70 12.47 -4.18
N LYS A 84 9.73 11.46 -3.31
CA LYS A 84 8.56 10.70 -2.83
C LYS A 84 8.44 10.67 -1.30
N ILE A 85 9.48 11.07 -0.59
CA ILE A 85 9.55 10.95 0.88
C ILE A 85 8.53 11.84 1.60
N GLU A 86 8.18 13.00 1.03
CA GLU A 86 7.18 13.89 1.60
C GLU A 86 5.79 13.26 1.59
N ASP A 87 5.36 12.75 0.43
CA ASP A 87 4.07 12.05 0.28
C ASP A 87 4.00 10.81 1.18
N PHE A 88 5.07 10.01 1.21
CA PHE A 88 5.16 8.89 2.15
C PHE A 88 5.01 9.34 3.61
N GLY A 89 5.76 10.37 4.03
CA GLY A 89 5.77 10.83 5.42
C GLY A 89 4.42 11.37 5.90
N VAL A 90 3.64 11.98 5.00
CA VAL A 90 2.30 12.50 5.32
C VAL A 90 1.27 11.39 5.49
N HIS A 91 1.41 10.29 4.75
CA HIS A 91 0.39 9.26 4.63
C HIS A 91 0.73 7.93 5.31
N CYS A 92 1.96 7.69 5.77
CA CYS A 92 2.39 6.41 6.34
C CYS A 92 1.68 5.98 7.64
N LYS A 93 0.95 6.88 8.31
CA LYS A 93 0.16 6.61 9.52
C LYS A 93 -1.36 6.60 9.26
N GLN A 94 -1.78 6.60 8.00
CA GLN A 94 -3.19 6.58 7.57
C GLN A 94 -3.57 5.18 7.09
#